data_AF-A0AAP0BWV1-F1
#
_entry.id   AF-A0AAP0BWV1-F1
#
_cell.length_a   1.000
_cell.length_b   1.000
_cell.length_c   1.000
_cell.angle_alpha   90.00
_cell.angle_beta   90.00
_cell.angle_gamma   90.00
#
_symmetry.space_group_name_H-M   'P 1'
#
loop_
_entity.id
_entity.type
_entity.pdbx_description
1 polymer ?
#
loop_
_entity_poly.entity_id
_entity_poly.type
_entity_poly.pdbx_seq_one_letter_code
_entity_poly.pdbx_strand_id
1 'polypeptide(L)'
;MALALSGSLFVSSDVQSLSVPAGAAKTRRDATISRGLWTGKITVSSPARRDERTALPGSISFLAGQDLPGDYGSQLTSADSSRRRRAGVLLHPTSLPGAYGIGDLGDEAFRFLNWLHSTGCSVWQVLPLVPPGRKSNEDGSPYAGQDANCGNTLLISLEELVKDGLLMEDELPEPMDMEKVQFATVADIKDPLITKAAERLIHSEGDLKLQFGSFCKDPTISCWLEDAALFAAIDIV
;
A
#
# COMPACT_ATOMS: atom_id res chain seq x y z
N MET A 1 -0.50 21.31 -10.36
CA MET A 1 -1.24 20.23 -11.08
C MET A 1 -0.91 18.90 -10.42
N ALA A 2 -1.81 18.38 -9.59
CA ALA A 2 -1.64 17.10 -8.92
C ALA A 2 -2.09 15.96 -9.85
N LEU A 3 -1.16 15.08 -10.23
CA LEU A 3 -1.45 13.85 -10.97
C LEU A 3 -1.30 12.70 -9.98
N ALA A 4 -2.39 11.99 -9.67
CA ALA A 4 -2.35 10.75 -8.91
C ALA A 4 -2.56 9.58 -9.88
N LEU A 5 -1.54 8.73 -10.01
CA LEU A 5 -1.63 7.49 -10.77
C LEU A 5 -2.09 6.37 -9.82
N SER A 6 -3.33 5.91 -10.00
CA SER A 6 -3.86 4.72 -9.33
C SER A 6 -3.55 3.47 -10.17
N GLY A 7 -2.54 2.71 -9.77
CA GLY A 7 -2.23 1.38 -10.31
C GLY A 7 -2.95 0.30 -9.52
N SER A 8 -4.10 -0.17 -10.01
CA SER A 8 -4.80 -1.33 -9.45
C SER A 8 -4.24 -2.61 -10.09
N LEU A 9 -3.39 -3.34 -9.36
CA LEU A 9 -2.88 -4.66 -9.78
C LEU A 9 -3.55 -5.75 -8.94
N PHE A 10 -4.57 -6.37 -9.52
CA PHE A 10 -5.25 -7.54 -8.98
C PHE A 10 -4.47 -8.79 -9.40
N VAL A 11 -3.68 -9.37 -8.48
CA VAL A 11 -3.00 -10.66 -8.71
C VAL A 11 -3.82 -11.78 -8.09
N SER A 12 -4.42 -12.59 -8.96
CA SER A 12 -5.00 -13.89 -8.65
C SER A 12 -3.90 -14.86 -8.21
N SER A 13 -4.09 -15.56 -7.09
CA SER A 13 -3.15 -16.58 -6.63
C SER A 13 -3.88 -17.87 -6.30
N ASP A 14 -3.84 -18.80 -7.26
CA ASP A 14 -3.98 -20.24 -7.02
C ASP A 14 -2.69 -20.74 -6.35
N VAL A 15 -2.80 -21.35 -5.17
CA VAL A 15 -1.67 -21.97 -4.46
C VAL A 15 -2.03 -23.41 -4.13
N GLN A 16 -1.35 -24.34 -4.81
CA GLN A 16 -1.26 -25.75 -4.42
C GLN A 16 -0.34 -25.91 -3.20
N SER A 17 -0.76 -26.80 -2.31
CA SER A 17 -0.16 -27.09 -1.01
C SER A 17 0.98 -28.09 -1.11
N LEU A 18 2.06 -27.85 -0.34
CA LEU A 18 2.98 -28.89 0.12
C LEU A 18 3.39 -28.60 1.58
N SER A 19 3.33 -29.66 2.38
CA SER A 19 3.45 -29.74 3.85
C SER A 19 4.87 -30.14 4.31
N VAL A 20 5.15 -30.06 5.64
CA VAL A 20 6.15 -30.77 6.51
C VAL A 20 6.69 -29.82 7.64
N PRO A 21 7.08 -30.25 8.88
CA PRO A 21 6.24 -30.13 10.08
C PRO A 21 6.92 -29.38 11.27
N ALA A 22 6.22 -29.35 12.41
CA ALA A 22 6.53 -28.61 13.63
C ALA A 22 7.61 -29.23 14.54
N GLY A 23 8.34 -28.35 15.26
CA GLY A 23 9.24 -28.68 16.37
C GLY A 23 9.14 -27.63 17.49
N ALA A 24 9.13 -28.11 18.73
CA ALA A 24 8.67 -27.47 19.96
C ALA A 24 9.58 -26.38 20.57
N ALA A 25 9.03 -25.54 21.47
CA ALA A 25 9.45 -25.46 22.88
C ALA A 25 8.81 -24.26 23.62
N LYS A 26 8.34 -24.54 24.83
CA LYS A 26 7.64 -23.68 25.78
C LYS A 26 8.66 -23.00 26.70
N THR A 27 8.55 -21.70 26.94
CA THR A 27 9.25 -21.07 28.08
C THR A 27 8.31 -20.14 28.83
N ARG A 28 8.16 -20.45 30.12
CA ARG A 28 7.33 -19.81 31.13
C ARG A 28 8.09 -18.61 31.72
N ARG A 29 7.43 -17.47 31.91
CA ARG A 29 7.92 -16.42 32.82
C ARG A 29 6.76 -15.98 33.71
N ASP A 30 7.02 -16.06 35.00
CA ASP A 30 6.14 -15.67 36.09
C ASP A 30 6.05 -14.14 36.18
N ALA A 31 4.84 -13.63 36.42
CA ALA A 31 4.61 -12.26 36.84
C ALA A 31 3.69 -12.26 38.05
N THR A 32 4.27 -11.90 39.19
CA THR A 32 3.62 -11.70 40.48
C THR A 32 2.79 -10.42 40.43
N ILE A 33 1.50 -10.49 40.77
CA ILE A 33 0.64 -9.31 40.98
C ILE A 33 0.00 -9.39 42.36
N SER A 34 0.16 -8.29 43.09
CA SER A 34 -0.22 -8.07 44.49
C SER A 34 -1.72 -8.16 44.73
N ARG A 35 -2.10 -8.79 45.86
CA ARG A 35 -3.47 -8.93 46.34
C ARG A 35 -3.94 -7.64 47.01
N GLY A 36 -4.96 -6.99 46.44
CA GLY A 36 -5.79 -5.99 47.12
C GLY A 36 -7.11 -6.64 47.54
N LEU A 37 -7.40 -6.65 48.84
CA LEU A 37 -8.69 -7.06 49.40
C LEU A 37 -9.78 -6.04 49.01
N TRP A 38 -10.81 -6.49 48.32
CA TRP A 38 -12.11 -5.81 48.25
C TRP A 38 -13.20 -6.79 48.67
N THR A 39 -13.74 -6.57 49.86
CA THR A 39 -14.92 -7.28 50.38
C THR A 39 -16.18 -6.58 49.87
N GLY A 40 -16.77 -7.12 48.81
CA GLY A 40 -18.10 -6.74 48.33
C GLY A 40 -18.88 -7.99 47.95
N LYS A 41 -19.98 -8.27 48.65
CA LYS A 41 -20.94 -9.32 48.25
C LYS A 41 -21.60 -8.88 46.94
N ILE A 42 -21.23 -9.53 45.84
CA ILE A 42 -21.92 -9.40 44.55
C ILE A 42 -22.83 -10.63 44.40
N THR A 43 -24.13 -10.41 44.51
CA THR A 43 -25.15 -11.41 44.14
C THR A 43 -25.27 -11.40 42.63
N VAL A 44 -24.77 -12.43 41.95
CA VAL A 44 -24.92 -12.58 40.49
C VAL A 44 -26.22 -13.35 40.23
N SER A 45 -27.29 -12.64 39.92
CA SER A 45 -28.45 -13.21 39.24
C SER A 45 -28.07 -13.50 37.79
N SER A 46 -28.08 -14.78 37.42
CA SER A 46 -27.80 -15.26 36.06
C SER A 46 -28.97 -14.91 35.14
N PRO A 47 -28.82 -14.05 34.11
CA PRO A 47 -29.79 -14.01 33.04
C PRO A 47 -29.53 -15.19 32.11
N ALA A 48 -30.56 -16.00 31.88
CA ALA A 48 -30.54 -17.06 30.88
C ALA A 48 -30.11 -16.47 29.53
N ARG A 49 -28.86 -16.74 29.15
CA ARG A 49 -28.33 -16.39 27.84
C ARG A 49 -29.10 -17.26 26.83
N ARG A 50 -30.03 -16.66 26.10
CA ARG A 50 -30.54 -17.24 24.85
C ARG A 50 -29.34 -17.42 23.94
N ASP A 51 -28.91 -18.66 23.79
CA ASP A 51 -28.00 -19.10 22.75
C ASP A 51 -28.76 -19.00 21.41
N GLU A 52 -28.88 -17.80 20.86
CA GLU A 52 -29.07 -17.65 19.41
C GLU A 52 -27.71 -17.90 18.76
N ARG A 53 -27.29 -19.17 18.77
CA ARG A 53 -26.28 -19.64 17.82
C ARG A 53 -27.00 -19.79 16.50
N THR A 54 -26.85 -18.80 15.63
CA THR A 54 -27.14 -18.96 14.21
C THR A 54 -26.28 -20.13 13.73
N ALA A 55 -26.93 -21.27 13.49
CA ALA A 55 -26.27 -22.47 13.02
C ALA A 55 -25.58 -22.16 11.68
N LEU A 56 -24.27 -22.40 11.62
CA LEU A 56 -23.55 -22.39 10.36
C LEU A 56 -24.15 -23.47 9.46
N PRO A 57 -24.33 -23.21 8.15
CA PRO A 57 -24.87 -24.21 7.24
C PRO A 57 -23.95 -25.44 7.25
N GLY A 58 -24.49 -26.59 7.69
CA GLY A 58 -23.73 -27.84 7.88
C GLY A 58 -23.55 -28.29 9.33
N SER A 59 -24.22 -27.69 10.32
CA SER A 59 -24.18 -28.21 11.69
C SER A 59 -24.89 -29.57 11.79
N ILE A 60 -24.12 -30.64 11.77
CA ILE A 60 -24.64 -31.99 12.02
C ILE A 60 -24.98 -32.09 13.51
N SER A 61 -26.26 -32.30 13.84
CA SER A 61 -26.69 -32.52 15.21
C SER A 61 -26.40 -33.97 15.61
N PHE A 62 -25.22 -34.21 16.20
CA PHE A 62 -24.91 -35.50 16.80
C PHE A 62 -25.42 -35.54 18.24
N LEU A 63 -26.04 -36.65 18.64
CA LEU A 63 -26.29 -36.90 20.06
C LEU A 63 -25.00 -37.35 20.73
N ALA A 64 -24.72 -36.82 21.92
CA ALA A 64 -23.55 -37.23 22.69
C ALA A 64 -23.60 -38.74 22.95
N GLY A 65 -22.56 -39.46 22.55
CA GLY A 65 -22.43 -40.91 22.72
C GLY A 65 -22.74 -41.75 21.47
N GLN A 66 -23.06 -41.15 20.32
CA GLN A 66 -23.18 -41.87 19.04
C GLN A 66 -21.82 -42.03 18.33
N ASP A 67 -21.72 -43.07 17.51
CA ASP A 67 -20.58 -43.27 16.61
C ASP A 67 -20.47 -42.11 15.62
N LEU A 68 -19.23 -41.65 15.41
CA LEU A 68 -18.94 -40.60 14.44
C LEU A 68 -19.01 -41.15 13.01
N PRO A 69 -19.39 -40.33 12.02
CA PRO A 69 -19.33 -40.72 10.62
C PRO A 69 -17.95 -41.25 10.22
N GLY A 70 -17.89 -42.21 9.30
CA GLY A 70 -16.63 -42.81 8.84
C GLY A 70 -15.65 -41.81 8.21
N ASP A 71 -16.12 -40.63 7.83
CA ASP A 71 -15.35 -39.52 7.27
C ASP A 71 -15.00 -38.42 8.31
N TYR A 72 -15.31 -38.60 9.59
CA TYR A 72 -15.02 -37.61 10.64
C TYR A 72 -13.54 -37.18 10.68
N GLY A 73 -12.61 -38.12 10.47
CA GLY A 73 -11.17 -37.83 10.43
C GLY A 73 -10.73 -36.98 9.24
N SER A 74 -11.58 -36.80 8.23
CA SER A 74 -11.30 -35.98 7.03
C SER A 74 -11.77 -34.54 7.17
N GLN A 75 -12.62 -34.24 8.16
CA GLN A 75 -13.14 -32.90 8.44
C GLN A 75 -12.10 -32.07 9.22
N LEU A 76 -10.97 -31.78 8.58
CA LEU A 76 -9.95 -30.89 9.13
C LEU A 76 -10.40 -29.43 9.00
N THR A 77 -10.04 -28.60 9.97
CA THR A 77 -10.27 -27.16 9.90
C THR A 77 -9.52 -26.60 8.69
N SER A 78 -10.24 -26.00 7.74
CA SER A 78 -9.63 -25.31 6.61
C SER A 78 -8.78 -24.15 7.10
N ALA A 79 -7.62 -23.93 6.45
CA ALA A 79 -6.79 -22.79 6.74
C ALA A 79 -7.51 -21.51 6.32
N ASP A 80 -7.69 -20.58 7.27
CA ASP A 80 -8.18 -19.25 7.00
C ASP A 80 -7.12 -18.47 6.21
N SER A 81 -7.42 -18.14 4.95
CA SER A 81 -6.50 -17.42 4.06
C SER A 81 -6.10 -16.04 4.61
N SER A 82 -6.93 -15.44 5.46
CA SER A 82 -6.61 -14.17 6.13
C SER A 82 -5.47 -14.29 7.15
N ARG A 83 -5.17 -15.51 7.64
CA ARG A 83 -4.10 -15.80 8.59
C ARG A 83 -2.81 -16.30 7.93
N ARG A 84 -2.69 -16.16 6.61
CA ARG A 84 -1.48 -16.51 5.87
C ARG A 84 -0.28 -15.75 6.45
N ARG A 85 0.75 -16.47 6.89
CA ARG A 85 2.02 -15.87 7.31
C ARG A 85 2.67 -15.19 6.11
N ARG A 86 3.13 -13.96 6.29
CA ARG A 86 3.75 -13.16 5.24
C ARG A 86 4.99 -12.44 5.78
N ALA A 87 5.95 -12.21 4.91
CA ALA A 87 7.09 -11.33 5.14
C ALA A 87 7.10 -10.23 4.07
N GLY A 88 7.81 -9.15 4.37
CA GLY A 88 7.89 -8.00 3.48
C GLY A 88 9.08 -7.10 3.76
N VAL A 89 9.27 -6.13 2.88
CA VAL A 89 10.38 -5.17 2.92
C VAL A 89 9.82 -3.77 3.04
N LEU A 90 10.41 -2.97 3.93
CA LEU A 90 10.19 -1.53 4.02
C LEU A 90 11.23 -0.83 3.13
N LEU A 91 10.78 -0.22 2.04
CA LEU A 91 11.62 0.54 1.13
C LEU A 91 10.77 1.65 0.50
N HIS A 92 11.19 2.90 0.62
CA HIS A 92 10.46 4.00 -0.04
C HIS A 92 10.92 4.13 -1.49
N PRO A 93 10.04 4.41 -2.49
CA PRO A 93 10.44 4.51 -3.89
C PRO A 93 11.54 5.52 -4.15
N THR A 94 11.63 6.60 -3.37
CA THR A 94 12.72 7.60 -3.49
C THR A 94 14.12 7.00 -3.26
N SER A 95 14.20 5.86 -2.57
CA SER A 95 15.45 5.14 -2.26
C SER A 95 15.80 4.07 -3.30
N LEU A 96 14.95 3.86 -4.31
CA LEU A 96 15.32 3.04 -5.46
C LEU A 96 16.46 3.73 -6.24
N PRO A 97 17.32 2.94 -6.90
CA PRO A 97 18.27 3.52 -7.85
C PRO A 97 17.51 4.23 -8.98
N GLY A 98 18.09 5.27 -9.54
CA GLY A 98 17.49 6.01 -10.65
C GLY A 98 18.47 7.01 -11.26
N ALA A 99 18.39 7.20 -12.58
CA ALA A 99 19.29 8.08 -13.32
C ALA A 99 19.02 9.58 -13.07
N TYR A 100 17.89 9.93 -12.45
CA TYR A 100 17.41 11.32 -12.36
C TYR A 100 17.45 11.87 -10.93
N GLY A 101 18.43 11.44 -10.13
CA GLY A 101 18.70 11.96 -8.77
C GLY A 101 17.74 11.51 -7.66
N ILE A 102 16.65 10.82 -8.02
CA ILE A 102 15.69 10.20 -7.11
C ILE A 102 15.15 8.90 -7.73
N GLY A 103 14.86 7.91 -6.90
CA GLY A 103 14.10 6.74 -7.35
C GLY A 103 12.66 7.11 -7.73
N ASP A 104 12.12 6.43 -8.74
CA ASP A 104 10.80 6.70 -9.30
C ASP A 104 9.97 5.43 -9.51
N LEU A 105 8.76 5.59 -10.04
CA LEU A 105 7.83 4.50 -10.34
C LEU A 105 8.01 3.94 -11.76
N GLY A 106 9.26 3.83 -12.24
CA GLY A 106 9.62 3.23 -13.52
C GLY A 106 10.19 1.81 -13.39
N ASP A 107 11.12 1.47 -14.29
CA ASP A 107 11.69 0.12 -14.43
C ASP A 107 12.32 -0.43 -13.13
N GLU A 108 12.97 0.42 -12.32
CA GLU A 108 13.58 -0.02 -11.06
C GLU A 108 12.54 -0.43 -10.01
N ALA A 109 11.34 0.15 -10.02
CA ALA A 109 10.23 -0.31 -9.17
C ALA A 109 9.79 -1.73 -9.58
N PHE A 110 9.70 -2.01 -10.88
CA PHE A 110 9.38 -3.35 -11.39
C PHE A 110 10.49 -4.36 -11.07
N ARG A 111 11.76 -3.96 -11.20
CA ARG A 111 12.91 -4.80 -10.82
C ARG A 111 12.89 -5.13 -9.33
N PHE A 112 12.58 -4.16 -8.47
CA PHE A 112 12.40 -4.38 -7.04
C PHE A 112 11.26 -5.36 -6.74
N LEU A 113 10.10 -5.22 -7.41
CA LEU A 113 8.99 -6.16 -7.26
C LEU A 113 9.34 -7.58 -7.71
N ASN A 114 10.06 -7.72 -8.82
CA ASN A 114 10.55 -9.01 -9.30
C ASN A 114 11.51 -9.67 -8.31
N TRP A 115 12.43 -8.87 -7.75
CA TRP A 115 13.30 -9.33 -6.67
C TRP A 115 12.50 -9.72 -5.43
N LEU A 116 11.55 -8.89 -4.99
CA LEU A 116 10.72 -9.16 -3.81
C LEU A 116 9.95 -10.48 -3.97
N HIS A 117 9.38 -10.71 -5.16
CA HIS A 117 8.73 -11.96 -5.51
C HIS A 117 9.70 -13.15 -5.45
N SER A 118 10.93 -13.01 -5.98
CA SER A 118 11.95 -14.06 -5.95
C SER A 118 12.37 -14.49 -4.53
N THR A 119 12.27 -13.58 -3.55
CA THR A 119 12.58 -13.88 -2.14
C THR A 119 11.44 -14.58 -1.39
N GLY A 120 10.26 -14.72 -2.01
CA GLY A 120 9.04 -15.21 -1.36
C GLY A 120 8.37 -14.19 -0.42
N CYS A 121 8.87 -12.96 -0.38
CA CYS A 121 8.19 -11.86 0.28
C CYS A 121 6.92 -11.47 -0.49
N SER A 122 5.87 -11.07 0.24
CA SER A 122 4.55 -10.79 -0.34
C SER A 122 3.95 -9.46 0.14
N VAL A 123 4.78 -8.61 0.74
CA VAL A 123 4.39 -7.28 1.24
C VAL A 123 5.52 -6.30 0.93
N TRP A 124 5.18 -5.18 0.30
CA TRP A 124 6.05 -4.01 0.18
C TRP A 124 5.42 -2.89 1.01
N GLN A 125 6.16 -2.41 2.01
CA GLN A 125 5.74 -1.26 2.81
C GLN A 125 6.48 -0.02 2.34
N VAL A 126 5.75 1.09 2.18
CA VAL A 126 6.27 2.40 1.80
C VAL A 126 5.94 3.44 2.88
N LEU A 127 6.73 4.52 2.91
CA LEU A 127 6.37 5.75 3.63
C LEU A 127 5.23 6.47 2.88
N PRO A 128 4.57 7.48 3.48
CA PRO A 128 3.53 8.25 2.78
C PRO A 128 4.03 8.75 1.42
N LEU A 129 3.19 8.60 0.39
CA LEU A 129 3.51 8.99 -0.99
C LEU A 129 3.06 10.42 -1.30
N VAL A 130 2.74 11.21 -0.29
CA VAL A 130 2.24 12.59 -0.41
C VAL A 130 3.34 13.55 -0.87
N PRO A 131 3.01 14.70 -1.51
CA PRO A 131 3.99 15.72 -1.85
C PRO A 131 4.72 16.17 -0.58
N PRO A 132 6.05 15.97 -0.47
CA PRO A 132 6.77 16.29 0.75
C PRO A 132 6.82 17.79 0.99
N GLY A 133 7.06 18.18 2.24
CA GLY A 133 7.27 19.57 2.61
C GLY A 133 8.47 20.15 1.86
N ARG A 134 8.31 21.35 1.29
CA ARG A 134 9.38 22.10 0.58
C ARG A 134 10.03 23.19 1.47
N LYS A 135 9.67 23.26 2.76
CA LYS A 135 10.25 24.24 3.68
C LYS A 135 11.65 23.79 4.09
N SER A 136 12.58 24.74 4.24
CA SER A 136 14.01 24.47 4.48
C SER A 136 14.30 23.65 5.75
N ASN A 137 13.38 23.59 6.71
CA ASN A 137 13.51 22.80 7.93
C ASN A 137 12.94 21.37 7.83
N GLU A 138 12.18 21.07 6.77
CA GLU A 138 11.41 19.82 6.59
C GLU A 138 11.55 19.23 5.18
N ASP A 139 12.56 19.68 4.42
CA ASP A 139 12.73 19.35 3.01
C ASP A 139 12.80 17.83 2.79
N GLY A 140 11.88 17.32 1.97
CA GLY A 140 11.81 15.89 1.63
C GLY A 140 11.12 15.00 2.68
N SER A 141 10.56 15.55 3.76
CA SER A 141 9.84 14.74 4.76
C SER A 141 8.49 14.26 4.22
N PRO A 142 8.25 12.93 4.13
CA PRO A 142 6.95 12.39 3.70
C PRO A 142 5.86 12.55 4.76
N TYR A 143 6.21 12.98 5.98
CA TYR A 143 5.27 13.22 7.07
C TYR A 143 4.87 14.70 7.19
N ALA A 144 5.53 15.59 6.45
CA ALA A 144 5.17 17.00 6.33
C ALA A 144 4.47 17.27 4.98
N GLY A 145 3.51 16.41 4.64
CA GLY A 145 2.83 16.46 3.34
C GLY A 145 2.06 17.75 3.10
N GLN A 146 2.12 18.29 1.89
CA GLN A 146 1.33 19.47 1.49
C GLN A 146 -0.16 19.16 1.32
N ASP A 147 -0.47 17.90 0.99
CA ASP A 147 -1.82 17.38 0.84
C ASP A 147 -1.86 15.92 1.32
N ALA A 148 -3.02 15.45 1.77
CA ALA A 148 -3.18 14.10 2.32
C ALA A 148 -3.46 13.01 1.28
N ASN A 149 -3.91 13.39 0.08
CA ASN A 149 -4.40 12.46 -0.96
C ASN A 149 -3.55 12.50 -2.23
N CYS A 150 -2.95 13.64 -2.56
CA CYS A 150 -2.10 13.80 -3.73
C CYS A 150 -0.87 12.91 -3.65
N GLY A 151 -0.34 12.55 -4.82
CA GLY A 151 0.95 11.87 -4.93
C GLY A 151 2.11 12.85 -5.09
N ASN A 152 3.29 12.48 -4.60
CA ASN A 152 4.54 13.17 -4.85
C ASN A 152 4.92 13.04 -6.34
N THR A 153 4.82 14.14 -7.08
CA THR A 153 5.11 14.19 -8.52
C THR A 153 6.56 13.84 -8.84
N LEU A 154 7.50 14.01 -7.91
CA LEU A 154 8.91 13.64 -8.12
C LEU A 154 9.11 12.12 -8.31
N LEU A 155 8.13 11.30 -7.91
CA LEU A 155 8.12 9.85 -8.14
C LEU A 155 7.66 9.45 -9.54
N ILE A 156 7.22 10.38 -10.38
CA ILE A 156 6.88 10.10 -11.78
C ILE A 156 8.16 9.78 -12.54
N SER A 157 8.17 8.65 -13.26
CA SER A 157 9.30 8.26 -14.11
C SER A 157 9.29 9.04 -15.41
N LEU A 158 10.42 9.69 -15.74
CA LEU A 158 10.55 10.42 -17.00
C LEU A 158 10.62 9.46 -18.19
N GLU A 159 11.17 8.26 -18.00
CA GLU A 159 11.25 7.21 -19.01
C GLU A 159 9.87 6.67 -19.36
N GLU A 160 8.98 6.47 -18.37
CA GLU A 160 7.59 6.12 -18.64
C GLU A 160 6.86 7.23 -19.42
N LEU A 161 7.12 8.51 -19.11
CA LEU A 161 6.56 9.62 -19.88
C LEU A 161 7.06 9.65 -21.34
N VAL A 162 8.28 9.17 -21.60
CA VAL A 162 8.78 8.97 -22.96
C VAL A 162 8.07 7.80 -23.65
N LYS A 163 7.89 6.67 -22.96
CA LYS A 163 7.12 5.51 -23.47
C LYS A 163 5.67 5.90 -23.83
N ASP A 164 5.08 6.79 -23.05
CA ASP A 164 3.73 7.35 -23.29
C ASP A 164 3.69 8.42 -24.40
N GLY A 165 4.84 8.82 -24.96
CA GLY A 165 4.94 9.85 -25.99
C GLY A 165 4.66 11.27 -25.48
N LEU A 166 4.67 11.49 -24.16
CA LEU A 166 4.48 12.80 -23.53
C LEU A 166 5.81 13.57 -23.42
N LEU A 167 6.93 12.87 -23.35
CA LEU A 167 8.28 13.43 -23.46
C LEU A 167 9.02 12.78 -24.62
N MET A 168 10.04 13.47 -25.12
CA MET A 168 10.96 12.93 -26.12
C MET A 168 12.28 12.55 -25.44
N GLU A 169 12.99 11.55 -25.99
CA GLU A 169 14.26 11.07 -25.41
C GLU A 169 15.33 12.18 -25.33
N ASP A 170 15.32 13.12 -26.26
CA ASP A 170 16.25 14.27 -26.30
C ASP A 170 15.95 15.34 -25.25
N GLU A 171 14.79 15.27 -24.60
CA GLU A 171 14.40 16.16 -23.50
C GLU A 171 14.79 15.62 -22.12
N LEU A 172 15.22 14.35 -22.05
CA LEU A 172 15.67 13.76 -20.79
C LEU A 172 16.99 14.41 -20.34
N PRO A 173 17.12 14.70 -19.03
CA PRO A 173 18.37 15.22 -18.50
C PRO A 173 19.46 14.14 -18.53
N GLU A 174 20.71 14.56 -18.61
CA GLU A 174 21.85 13.65 -18.48
C GLU A 174 21.77 12.87 -17.15
N PRO A 175 22.07 11.56 -17.16
CA PRO A 175 22.06 10.75 -15.95
C PRO A 175 22.94 11.34 -14.85
N MET A 176 22.36 11.54 -13.67
CA MET A 176 23.03 12.01 -12.47
C MET A 176 23.23 10.85 -11.52
N ASP A 177 24.48 10.52 -11.24
CA ASP A 177 24.81 9.58 -10.18
C ASP A 177 24.82 10.31 -8.83
N MET A 178 23.75 10.13 -8.06
CA MET A 178 23.60 10.72 -6.74
C MET A 178 23.42 9.63 -5.69
N GLU A 179 24.36 9.53 -4.75
CA GLU A 179 24.24 8.60 -3.61
C GLU A 179 23.09 8.95 -2.66
N LYS A 180 22.67 10.22 -2.64
CA LYS A 180 21.61 10.75 -1.77
C LYS A 180 20.72 11.72 -2.54
N VAL A 181 19.42 11.61 -2.28
CA VAL A 181 18.41 12.49 -2.86
C VAL A 181 18.59 13.92 -2.34
N GLN A 182 18.73 14.89 -3.26
CA GLN A 182 18.65 16.32 -2.96
C GLN A 182 17.35 16.86 -3.56
N PHE A 183 16.31 16.98 -2.73
CA PHE A 183 14.94 17.25 -3.19
C PHE A 183 14.81 18.56 -3.98
N ALA A 184 15.47 19.65 -3.54
CA ALA A 184 15.48 20.90 -4.28
C ALA A 184 16.04 20.76 -5.71
N THR A 185 17.22 20.15 -5.86
CA THR A 185 17.87 19.94 -7.17
C THR A 185 17.03 19.02 -8.07
N VAL A 186 16.46 17.97 -7.50
CA VAL A 186 15.58 17.05 -8.23
C VAL A 186 14.31 17.75 -8.70
N ALA A 187 13.72 18.60 -7.86
CA ALA A 187 12.54 19.39 -8.21
C ALA A 187 12.85 20.38 -9.34
N ASP A 188 13.97 21.10 -9.26
CA ASP A 188 14.40 22.06 -10.29
C ASP A 188 14.55 21.41 -11.68
N ILE A 189 14.91 20.12 -11.72
CA ILE A 189 15.09 19.36 -12.96
C ILE A 189 13.78 18.69 -13.42
N LYS A 190 13.07 18.00 -12.52
CA LYS A 190 11.90 17.20 -12.87
C LYS A 190 10.62 18.01 -13.01
N ASP A 191 10.40 19.05 -12.19
CA ASP A 191 9.14 19.82 -12.22
C ASP A 191 8.87 20.46 -13.60
N PRO A 192 9.85 21.08 -14.30
CA PRO A 192 9.63 21.62 -15.65
C PRO A 192 9.27 20.55 -16.69
N LEU A 193 9.89 19.37 -16.62
CA LEU A 193 9.64 18.26 -17.53
C LEU A 193 8.27 17.64 -17.30
N ILE A 194 7.89 17.44 -16.05
CA ILE A 194 6.56 16.93 -15.67
C ILE A 194 5.48 17.93 -16.08
N THR A 195 5.71 19.23 -15.90
CA THR A 195 4.78 20.28 -16.35
C THR A 195 4.60 20.23 -17.87
N LYS A 196 5.69 20.15 -18.63
CA LYS A 196 5.65 20.01 -20.09
C LYS A 196 4.90 18.75 -20.54
N ALA A 197 5.16 17.61 -19.90
CA ALA A 197 4.45 16.36 -20.18
C ALA A 197 2.95 16.48 -19.92
N ALA A 198 2.57 17.13 -18.81
CA ALA A 198 1.17 17.34 -18.47
C ALA A 198 0.47 18.34 -19.42
N GLU A 199 1.16 19.39 -19.87
CA GLU A 199 0.64 20.29 -20.92
C GLU A 199 0.38 19.53 -22.23
N ARG A 200 1.31 18.68 -22.65
CA ARG A 200 1.13 17.83 -23.84
C ARG A 200 -0.02 16.86 -23.67
N LEU A 201 -0.17 16.23 -22.50
CA LEU A 201 -1.32 15.38 -22.18
C LEU A 201 -2.63 16.15 -22.33
N ILE A 202 -2.70 17.39 -21.85
CA ILE A 202 -3.91 18.21 -21.93
C ILE A 202 -4.27 18.56 -23.38
N HIS A 203 -3.29 18.81 -24.24
CA HIS A 203 -3.49 19.16 -25.66
C HIS A 203 -3.54 17.93 -26.58
N SER A 204 -3.19 16.74 -26.09
CA SER A 204 -3.24 15.51 -26.86
C SER A 204 -4.68 15.08 -27.17
N GLU A 205 -4.82 14.36 -28.27
CA GLU A 205 -6.03 13.65 -28.64
C GLU A 205 -5.70 12.17 -28.68
N GLY A 206 -6.20 11.39 -27.72
CA GLY A 206 -5.89 9.97 -27.61
C GLY A 206 -6.45 9.32 -26.35
N ASP A 207 -6.17 8.03 -26.18
CA ASP A 207 -6.69 7.23 -25.06
C ASP A 207 -6.25 7.77 -23.69
N LEU A 208 -5.01 8.28 -23.60
CA LEU A 208 -4.50 8.85 -22.36
C LEU A 208 -5.27 10.11 -21.92
N LYS A 209 -5.68 10.95 -22.88
CA LYS A 209 -6.56 12.11 -22.61
C LYS A 209 -7.93 11.67 -22.10
N LEU A 210 -8.49 10.58 -22.65
CA LEU A 210 -9.77 10.02 -22.21
C LEU A 210 -9.66 9.42 -20.80
N GLN A 211 -8.56 8.73 -20.49
CA GLN A 211 -8.29 8.21 -19.16
C GLN A 211 -8.13 9.35 -18.14
N PHE A 212 -7.37 10.39 -18.48
CA PHE A 212 -7.25 11.60 -17.65
C PHE A 212 -8.62 12.25 -17.39
N GLY A 213 -9.44 12.43 -18.45
CA GLY A 213 -10.77 12.99 -18.30
C GLY A 213 -11.72 12.14 -17.47
N SER A 214 -11.56 10.80 -17.51
CA SER A 214 -12.33 9.86 -16.69
C SER A 214 -11.87 9.90 -15.23
N PHE A 215 -10.56 9.98 -15.00
CA PHE A 215 -9.96 10.15 -13.68
C PHE A 215 -10.44 11.43 -12.99
N CYS A 216 -10.44 12.57 -13.68
CA CYS A 216 -10.95 13.83 -13.12
C CYS A 216 -12.47 13.78 -12.81
N LYS A 217 -13.25 12.99 -13.57
CA LYS A 217 -14.71 12.89 -13.38
C LYS A 217 -15.11 11.81 -12.36
N ASP A 218 -14.19 10.97 -11.92
CA ASP A 218 -14.49 9.93 -10.95
C ASP A 218 -14.91 10.59 -9.62
N PRO A 219 -16.11 10.28 -9.07
CA PRO A 219 -16.58 10.85 -7.81
C PRO A 219 -15.65 10.58 -6.61
N THR A 220 -14.88 9.49 -6.63
CA THR A 220 -13.92 9.13 -5.57
C THR A 220 -12.62 9.91 -5.66
N ILE A 221 -12.34 10.51 -6.82
CA ILE A 221 -11.14 11.32 -7.09
C ILE A 221 -11.46 12.81 -7.01
N SER A 222 -12.50 13.26 -7.71
CA SER A 222 -12.93 14.66 -7.77
C SER A 222 -13.24 15.26 -6.40
N CYS A 223 -13.69 14.43 -5.44
CA CYS A 223 -14.03 14.88 -4.08
C CYS A 223 -12.84 15.40 -3.26
N TRP A 224 -11.60 15.13 -3.66
CA TRP A 224 -10.40 15.72 -3.06
C TRP A 224 -9.50 16.43 -4.07
N LEU A 225 -9.50 15.99 -5.34
CA LEU A 225 -8.62 16.53 -6.36
C LEU A 225 -8.91 17.99 -6.70
N GLU A 226 -10.19 18.37 -6.79
CA GLU A 226 -10.59 19.75 -7.14
C GLU A 226 -10.17 20.75 -6.06
N ASP A 227 -10.40 20.40 -4.79
CA ASP A 227 -10.00 21.22 -3.64
C ASP A 227 -8.47 21.34 -3.55
N ALA A 228 -7.75 20.24 -3.73
CA ALA A 228 -6.29 20.24 -3.74
C ALA A 228 -5.71 21.06 -4.90
N ALA A 229 -6.29 20.96 -6.10
CA ALA A 229 -5.86 21.73 -7.26
C ALA A 229 -6.14 23.23 -7.10
N LEU A 230 -7.32 23.59 -6.60
CA LEU A 230 -7.69 24.98 -6.31
C LEU A 230 -6.81 25.58 -5.22
N PHE A 231 -6.59 24.84 -4.13
CA PHE A 231 -5.70 25.26 -3.05
C PHE A 231 -4.27 25.53 -3.59
N ALA A 232 -3.71 24.59 -4.35
CA ALA A 232 -2.40 24.75 -4.95
C ALA A 232 -2.34 25.94 -5.92
N ALA A 233 -3.40 26.20 -6.70
CA ALA A 233 -3.46 27.35 -7.60
C ALA A 233 -3.48 28.70 -6.86
N ILE A 234 -4.09 28.75 -5.67
CA ILE A 234 -4.13 29.96 -4.84
C ILE A 234 -2.81 30.17 -4.11
N ASP A 235 -2.17 29.10 -3.62
CA ASP A 235 -0.91 29.15 -2.87
C ASP A 235 0.32 29.54 -3.74
N ILE A 236 0.21 29.40 -5.06
CA ILE A 236 1.26 29.81 -6.02
C ILE A 236 1.38 31.35 -6.13
N VAL A 237 0.40 32.13 -5.63
CA VAL A 237 0.37 33.60 -5.65
C VAL A 237 0.94 34.21 -4.37
#